data_AF-A0A3Q0SW52-F1
#
_entry.id   AF-A0A3Q0SW52-F1
#
_cell.length_a   1.000
_cell.length_b   1.000
_cell.length_c   1.000
_cell.angle_alpha   90.00
_cell.angle_beta   90.00
_cell.angle_gamma   90.00
#
_symmetry.space_group_name_H-M   'P 1'
#
loop_
_entity.id
_entity.type
_entity.pdbx_description
1 polymer ?
#
loop_
_entity_poly.entity_id
_entity_poly.type
_entity_poly.pdbx_seq_one_letter_code
_entity_poly.pdbx_strand_id
1 'polypeptide(L)'
;MNETVEVTDIVAICCPKYKDRPQIAKVVQKTRNGYSIHWMTGSYSGPWAVAKKRDGRKKVPWVDNIKESDIIYKKISFTSGQKLTNKMAQMLRALYATKEGTKS
;
A
#
# COMPACT_ATOMS: atom_id res chain seq x y z
N MET A 1 2.92 -13.27 12.38
CA MET A 1 1.76 -12.56 11.80
C MET A 1 1.34 -13.33 10.57
N ASN A 2 0.49 -14.37 10.75
CA ASN A 2 0.21 -15.40 9.74
C ASN A 2 -1.00 -15.06 8.86
N GLU A 3 -1.36 -13.78 8.76
CA GLU A 3 -2.47 -13.38 7.91
C GLU A 3 -2.07 -13.45 6.43
N THR A 4 -2.76 -14.30 5.70
CA THR A 4 -2.67 -14.37 4.24
C THR A 4 -3.27 -13.10 3.65
N VAL A 5 -2.55 -12.50 2.71
CA VAL A 5 -3.03 -11.38 1.88
C VAL A 5 -3.79 -11.96 0.71
N GLU A 6 -5.04 -11.53 0.56
CA GLU A 6 -5.95 -11.97 -0.49
C GLU A 6 -6.04 -10.96 -1.64
N VAL A 7 -6.57 -11.42 -2.77
CA VAL A 7 -6.92 -10.54 -3.88
C VAL A 7 -7.93 -9.51 -3.38
N THR A 8 -7.74 -8.26 -3.78
CA THR A 8 -8.48 -7.06 -3.36
C THR A 8 -8.11 -6.45 -2.02
N ASP A 9 -7.30 -7.12 -1.19
CA ASP A 9 -6.83 -6.55 0.06
C ASP A 9 -6.02 -5.27 -0.19
N ILE A 10 -6.18 -4.32 0.72
CA ILE A 10 -5.39 -3.09 0.74
C ILE A 10 -4.23 -3.28 1.72
N VAL A 11 -3.02 -2.96 1.28
CA VAL A 11 -1.79 -3.19 2.05
C VAL A 11 -0.97 -1.91 2.15
N ALA A 12 -0.24 -1.75 3.26
CA ALA A 12 0.80 -0.73 3.37
C ALA A 12 2.16 -1.35 3.07
N ILE A 13 2.93 -0.66 2.26
CA ILE A 13 4.21 -1.12 1.74
C ILE A 13 5.30 -0.15 2.19
N CYS A 14 6.39 -0.71 2.70
CA CYS A 14 7.62 0.04 2.91
C CYS A 14 8.36 0.16 1.57
N CYS A 15 8.45 1.37 1.04
CA CYS A 15 9.17 1.63 -0.20
C CYS A 15 10.27 2.66 0.07
N PRO A 16 11.55 2.24 0.16
CA PRO A 16 12.67 3.12 0.55
C PRO A 16 12.86 4.33 -0.37
N LYS A 17 12.37 4.23 -1.61
CA LYS A 17 12.41 5.32 -2.60
C LYS A 17 11.51 6.50 -2.20
N TYR A 18 10.42 6.25 -1.50
CA TYR A 18 9.48 7.29 -1.07
C TYR A 18 9.70 7.59 0.41
N LYS A 19 10.43 8.67 0.69
CA LYS A 19 10.73 9.07 2.07
C LYS A 19 9.44 9.50 2.80
N ASP A 20 9.43 9.27 4.11
CA ASP A 20 8.49 9.80 5.11
C ASP A 20 7.15 9.09 5.34
N ARG A 21 6.72 8.17 4.47
CA ARG A 21 5.47 7.41 4.71
C ARG A 21 5.36 6.13 3.90
N PRO A 22 4.71 5.09 4.45
CA PRO A 22 4.39 3.91 3.66
C PRO A 22 3.46 4.28 2.51
N GLN A 23 3.61 3.55 1.42
CA GLN A 23 2.71 3.64 0.28
C GLN A 23 1.56 2.64 0.46
N ILE A 24 0.41 2.95 -0.13
CA ILE A 24 -0.76 2.07 -0.08
C ILE A 24 -0.97 1.46 -1.46
N ALA A 25 -1.31 0.18 -1.48
CA ALA A 25 -1.64 -0.52 -2.71
C ALA A 25 -2.78 -1.51 -2.49
N LYS A 26 -3.49 -1.79 -3.58
CA LYS A 26 -4.50 -2.85 -3.65
C LYS A 26 -3.90 -4.09 -4.30
N VAL A 27 -4.06 -5.25 -3.70
CA VAL A 27 -3.60 -6.52 -4.24
C VAL A 27 -4.51 -6.94 -5.40
N VAL A 28 -3.89 -7.33 -6.50
CA VAL A 28 -4.58 -7.76 -7.73
C VAL A 28 -4.40 -9.25 -7.93
N GLN A 29 -3.21 -9.77 -7.66
CA GLN A 29 -2.89 -11.18 -7.88
C GLN A 29 -1.74 -11.62 -6.98
N LYS A 30 -1.82 -12.85 -6.47
CA LYS A 30 -0.67 -13.51 -5.84
C LYS A 30 0.28 -14.02 -6.92
N THR A 31 1.56 -13.73 -6.77
CA THR A 31 2.62 -14.25 -7.64
C THR A 31 3.47 -15.26 -6.86
N ARG A 32 4.39 -15.94 -7.54
CA ARG A 32 5.26 -16.96 -6.91
C ARG A 32 6.04 -16.44 -5.70
N ASN A 33 6.47 -15.17 -5.75
CA ASN A 33 7.37 -14.57 -4.77
C ASN A 33 6.78 -13.32 -4.07
N GLY A 34 5.49 -13.07 -4.22
CA GLY A 34 4.85 -11.87 -3.67
C GLY A 34 3.51 -11.56 -4.34
N TYR A 35 3.32 -10.32 -4.76
CA TYR A 35 2.02 -9.83 -5.23
C TYR A 35 2.13 -8.84 -6.38
N SER A 36 1.23 -8.96 -7.35
CA SER A 36 0.89 -7.89 -8.29
C SER A 36 -0.08 -6.95 -7.61
N ILE A 37 0.20 -5.66 -7.66
CA ILE A 37 -0.57 -4.63 -6.97
C ILE A 37 -0.99 -3.52 -7.92
N HIS A 38 -2.05 -2.80 -7.55
CA HIS A 38 -2.33 -1.46 -8.04
C HIS A 38 -1.92 -0.45 -6.98
N TRP A 39 -1.02 0.47 -7.33
CA TRP A 39 -0.70 1.58 -6.46
C TRP A 39 -1.94 2.42 -6.18
N MET A 40 -2.08 2.93 -4.96
CA MET A 40 -3.12 3.88 -4.59
C MET A 40 -2.55 5.29 -4.47
N THR A 41 -3.33 6.28 -4.86
CA THR A 41 -3.05 7.70 -4.68
C THR A 41 -4.07 8.30 -3.73
N GLY A 42 -3.61 9.14 -2.82
CA GLY A 42 -4.45 9.72 -1.77
C GLY A 42 -3.59 10.40 -0.72
N SER A 43 -4.22 10.77 0.40
CA SER A 43 -3.53 11.32 1.56
C SER A 43 -4.04 10.67 2.84
N TYR A 44 -3.25 10.72 3.91
CA TYR A 44 -3.61 10.08 5.18
C TYR A 44 -4.85 10.71 5.86
N SER A 45 -5.24 11.91 5.43
CA SER A 45 -6.47 12.63 5.86
C SER A 45 -7.53 12.69 4.76
N GLY A 46 -7.22 12.19 3.56
CA GLY A 46 -8.04 12.30 2.36
C GLY A 46 -8.47 10.95 1.80
N PRO A 47 -9.30 10.97 0.75
CA PRO A 47 -9.70 9.75 0.07
C PRO A 47 -8.52 9.13 -0.68
N TRP A 48 -8.52 7.80 -0.75
CA TRP A 48 -7.62 6.99 -1.55
C TRP A 48 -8.35 6.45 -2.76
N ALA A 49 -7.66 6.41 -3.89
CA ALA A 49 -8.15 5.82 -5.12
C ALA A 49 -7.01 5.07 -5.81
N VAL A 50 -7.35 4.15 -6.72
CA VAL A 50 -6.34 3.48 -7.55
C VAL A 50 -5.61 4.53 -8.40
N ALA A 51 -4.29 4.60 -8.26
CA ALA A 51 -3.43 5.45 -9.07
C ALA A 51 -3.50 4.98 -10.52
N LYS A 52 -3.57 5.93 -11.45
CA LYS A 52 -3.57 5.67 -12.88
C LYS A 52 -2.34 6.31 -13.51
N LYS A 53 -1.62 5.56 -14.32
CA LYS A 53 -0.55 6.07 -15.18
C LYS A 53 -1.03 6.20 -16.61
N ARG A 54 -0.39 7.07 -17.37
CA ARG A 54 -0.65 7.20 -18.81
C ARG A 54 0.00 6.02 -19.54
N ASP A 55 -0.77 5.38 -20.39
CA ASP A 55 -0.33 4.33 -21.30
C ASP A 55 -0.85 4.67 -22.70
N GLY A 56 0.04 5.25 -23.51
CA GLY A 56 -0.30 5.92 -24.76
C GLY A 56 -1.35 7.02 -24.57
N ARG A 57 -2.55 6.80 -25.14
CA ARG A 57 -3.69 7.73 -25.05
C ARG A 57 -4.61 7.46 -23.86
N LYS A 58 -4.49 6.31 -23.18
CA LYS A 58 -5.40 5.91 -22.10
C LYS A 58 -4.73 6.12 -20.73
N LYS A 59 -5.55 6.30 -19.69
CA LYS A 59 -5.11 6.23 -18.29
C LYS A 59 -5.48 4.86 -17.75
N VAL A 60 -4.48 4.05 -17.40
CA VAL A 60 -4.66 2.69 -16.89
C VAL A 60 -4.20 2.61 -15.44
N PRO A 61 -4.77 1.69 -14.62
CA PRO A 61 -4.26 1.43 -13.28
C PRO A 61 -2.74 1.21 -13.30
N TRP A 62 -2.04 1.84 -12.36
CA TRP A 62 -0.61 1.63 -12.23
C TRP A 62 -0.35 0.31 -11.52
N VAL A 63 0.02 -0.70 -12.31
CA VAL A 63 0.40 -2.02 -11.83
C VAL A 63 1.89 -2.11 -11.51
N ASP A 64 2.23 -2.80 -10.43
CA ASP A 64 3.61 -3.12 -10.07
C ASP A 64 3.70 -4.48 -9.35
N ASN A 65 4.91 -5.03 -9.20
CA ASN A 65 5.16 -6.26 -8.46
C ASN A 65 5.98 -5.98 -7.21
N ILE A 66 5.54 -6.51 -6.08
CA ILE A 66 6.22 -6.35 -4.79
C ILE A 66 6.48 -7.70 -4.11
N LYS A 67 7.50 -7.75 -3.26
CA LYS A 67 7.74 -8.92 -2.41
C LYS A 67 6.82 -8.86 -1.19
N GLU A 68 6.48 -10.02 -0.64
CA GLU A 68 5.72 -10.05 0.62
C GLU A 68 6.48 -9.36 1.77
N SER A 69 7.81 -9.44 1.77
CA SER A 69 8.69 -8.77 2.74
C SER A 69 8.58 -7.24 2.74
N ASP A 70 8.09 -6.64 1.65
CA ASP A 70 7.96 -5.18 1.53
C ASP A 70 6.70 -4.69 2.25
N ILE A 71 5.72 -5.56 2.46
CA ILE A 71 4.46 -5.26 3.16
C ILE A 71 4.75 -5.08 4.65
N ILE A 72 4.25 -3.98 5.23
CA ILE A 72 4.37 -3.69 6.67
C ILE A 72 3.05 -3.82 7.41
N TYR A 73 1.94 -3.79 6.67
CA TYR A 73 0.61 -3.96 7.23
C TYR A 73 -0.32 -4.52 6.17
N LYS A 74 -1.11 -5.52 6.56
CA LYS A 74 -2.04 -6.25 5.71
C LYS A 74 -3.49 -5.86 6.07
N LYS A 75 -4.42 -5.90 5.12
CA LYS A 75 -5.87 -5.69 5.34
C LYS A 75 -6.27 -4.33 5.91
N ILE A 76 -5.87 -3.27 5.23
CA ILE A 76 -6.35 -1.91 5.52
C ILE A 76 -7.82 -1.80 5.12
N SER A 77 -8.67 -1.44 6.08
CA SER A 77 -10.06 -1.06 5.81
C SER A 77 -10.18 0.45 5.71
N PHE A 78 -10.72 0.93 4.59
CA PHE A 78 -11.11 2.33 4.47
C PHE A 78 -12.50 2.58 5.07
N THR A 79 -12.73 3.82 5.46
CA THR A 79 -14.07 4.32 5.78
C THR A 79 -14.93 4.40 4.51
N SER A 80 -16.24 4.65 4.66
CA SER A 80 -17.15 4.87 3.53
C SER A 80 -16.67 5.98 2.58
N GLY A 81 -15.96 6.98 3.09
CA GLY A 81 -15.33 8.06 2.30
C GLY A 81 -14.00 7.67 1.63
N GLN A 82 -13.66 6.37 1.57
CA GLN A 82 -12.38 5.86 1.07
C GLN A 82 -11.16 6.44 1.79
N LYS A 83 -11.30 6.80 3.08
CA LYS A 83 -10.21 7.37 3.89
C LYS A 83 -9.67 6.36 4.88
N LEU A 84 -8.44 6.57 5.32
CA LEU A 84 -7.94 5.94 6.53
C LEU A 84 -8.63 6.55 7.76
N THR A 85 -8.79 5.76 8.83
CA THR A 85 -9.07 6.32 10.15
C THR A 85 -7.80 6.97 10.72
N ASN A 86 -7.96 7.96 11.62
CA ASN A 86 -6.81 8.59 12.27
C ASN A 86 -5.92 7.58 13.00
N LYS A 87 -6.54 6.60 13.68
CA LYS A 87 -5.83 5.50 14.35
C LYS A 87 -4.99 4.70 13.36
N MET A 88 -5.56 4.37 12.20
CA MET A 88 -4.86 3.63 11.15
C MET A 88 -3.68 4.43 10.58
N ALA A 89 -3.91 5.70 10.27
CA ALA A 89 -2.90 6.61 9.78
C ALA A 89 -1.69 6.72 10.72
N GLN A 90 -1.94 6.87 12.03
CA GLN A 90 -0.88 6.93 13.04
C GLN A 90 -0.13 5.61 13.18
N MET A 91 -0.84 4.49 13.23
CA MET A 91 -0.23 3.16 13.31
C MET A 91 0.67 2.86 12.12
N LEU A 92 0.24 3.17 10.89
CA LEU A 92 1.04 2.95 9.69
C LEU A 92 2.33 3.79 9.69
N ARG A 93 2.28 5.03 10.18
CA ARG A 93 3.49 5.88 10.33
C ARG A 93 4.47 5.28 11.34
N ALA A 94 3.97 4.83 12.49
CA ALA A 94 4.79 4.19 13.51
C ALA A 94 5.49 2.93 12.98
N LEU A 95 4.76 2.05 12.30
CA LEU A 95 5.32 0.82 11.69
C LEU A 95 6.42 1.13 10.66
N TYR A 96 6.22 2.17 9.84
CA TYR A 96 7.21 2.59 8.86
C TYR A 96 8.48 3.13 9.51
N ALA A 97 8.33 3.98 10.54
CA ALA A 97 9.46 4.52 11.29
C ALA A 97 10.30 3.42 11.95
N THR A 98 9.65 2.42 12.55
CA THR A 98 10.35 1.27 13.14
C THR A 98 11.16 0.50 12.09
N LYS A 99 10.58 0.24 10.91
CA LYS A 99 11.23 -0.53 9.83
C LYS A 99 12.39 0.21 9.17
N GLU A 100 12.33 1.53 9.08
CA GLU A 100 13.47 2.33 8.61
C GLU A 100 14.57 2.43 9.67
N GLY A 101 14.22 2.51 10.95
CA GLY A 101 15.21 2.52 12.05
C GLY A 101 15.99 1.20 12.21
N THR A 102 15.44 0.06 11.74
CA THR A 102 16.13 -1.25 11.81
C THR A 102 17.18 -1.48 10.72
N LYS A 103 17.38 -0.52 9.80
CA LYS A 103 18.42 -0.61 8.75
C LYS A 103 19.74 0.08 9.15
N SER A 104 20.05 0.14 10.45
CA SER A 104 21.33 0.67 10.97
C SER A 104 22.36 -0.45 11.11
#